data_AF-A0A966FU53-F1
#
_entry.id   AF-A0A966FU53-F1
#
_cell.length_a   1.000
_cell.length_b   1.000
_cell.length_c   1.000
_cell.angle_alpha   90.00
_cell.angle_beta   90.00
_cell.angle_gamma   90.00
#
_symmetry.space_group_name_H-M   'P 1'
#
loop_
_entity.id
_entity.type
_entity.pdbx_description
1 polymer ?
#
loop_
_entity_poly.entity_id
_entity_poly.type
_entity_poly.pdbx_seq_one_letter_code
_entity_poly.pdbx_strand_id
1 'polypeptide(L)'
;MPNSWSDEEVRVLVGWTAQDYGASMILRLETVTNLPESADDVLVSRLVMNRDQAVQLGNMLYEMSGTLPPKKGKAPLLDRVMGRKPD
;
A
#
# COMPACT_ATOMS: atom_id res chain seq x y z
N MET A 1 -10.71 -25.47 -10.85
CA MET A 1 -11.47 -24.20 -10.86
C MET A 1 -10.62 -23.20 -10.11
N PRO A 2 -10.23 -22.04 -10.69
CA PRO A 2 -9.56 -21.03 -9.88
C PRO A 2 -10.53 -20.63 -8.77
N ASN A 3 -10.07 -20.68 -7.52
CA ASN A 3 -10.85 -20.41 -6.33
C ASN A 3 -11.72 -19.18 -6.55
N SER A 4 -13.04 -19.37 -6.59
CA SER A 4 -13.99 -18.26 -6.60
C SER A 4 -13.68 -17.41 -5.38
N TRP A 5 -13.43 -16.13 -5.59
CA TRP A 5 -13.48 -15.16 -4.51
C TRP A 5 -14.87 -15.29 -3.90
N SER A 6 -14.95 -15.91 -2.72
CA SER A 6 -16.18 -15.88 -1.95
C SER A 6 -16.24 -14.49 -1.38
N ASP A 7 -17.17 -13.67 -1.87
CA ASP A 7 -17.41 -12.33 -1.32
C ASP A 7 -17.79 -12.38 0.18
N GLU A 8 -18.03 -13.59 0.72
CA GLU A 8 -18.29 -13.85 2.14
C GLU A 8 -17.00 -14.06 2.97
N GLU A 9 -15.85 -14.39 2.37
CA GLU A 9 -14.61 -14.63 3.12
C GLU A 9 -13.91 -13.32 3.49
N VAL A 10 -14.04 -12.91 4.75
CA VAL A 10 -13.30 -11.77 5.31
C VAL A 10 -11.88 -12.20 5.64
N ARG A 11 -10.89 -11.47 5.11
CA ARG A 11 -9.46 -11.68 5.39
C ARG A 11 -8.85 -10.42 5.99
N VAL A 12 -7.85 -10.61 6.85
CA VAL A 12 -7.11 -9.53 7.50
C VAL A 12 -5.88 -9.18 6.68
N LEU A 13 -5.69 -7.90 6.36
CA LEU A 13 -4.47 -7.38 5.73
C LEU A 13 -3.33 -7.37 6.74
N VAL A 14 -2.26 -8.11 6.46
CA VAL A 14 -1.09 -8.23 7.34
C VAL A 14 0.19 -7.62 6.77
N GLY A 15 0.23 -7.42 5.45
CA GLY A 15 1.37 -6.85 4.77
C GLY A 15 1.01 -6.31 3.40
N TRP A 16 1.75 -5.29 2.94
CA TRP A 16 1.60 -4.76 1.60
C TRP A 16 2.88 -4.08 1.12
N THR A 17 3.09 -4.07 -0.19
CA THR A 17 4.18 -3.35 -0.86
C THR A 17 3.70 -2.80 -2.20
N ALA A 18 4.22 -1.66 -2.61
CA ALA A 18 3.93 -1.07 -3.92
C ALA A 18 5.24 -0.85 -4.70
N GLN A 19 5.21 -1.11 -6.01
CA GLN A 19 6.33 -0.88 -6.91
C GLN A 19 5.87 -0.05 -8.11
N ASP A 20 6.59 1.01 -8.44
CA ASP A 20 6.34 1.88 -9.59
C ASP A 20 7.16 1.41 -10.81
N TYR A 21 6.47 1.17 -11.92
CA TYR A 21 7.04 0.77 -13.21
C TYR A 21 6.80 1.85 -14.29
N GLY A 22 6.57 3.09 -13.87
CA GLY A 22 6.30 4.22 -14.74
C GLY A 22 4.86 4.23 -15.23
N ALA A 23 4.55 3.47 -16.29
CA ALA A 23 3.20 3.44 -16.86
C ALA A 23 2.20 2.67 -15.98
N SER A 24 2.70 1.78 -15.12
CA SER A 24 1.92 0.96 -14.21
C SER A 24 2.56 0.92 -12.83
N MET A 25 1.76 0.56 -11.85
CA MET A 25 2.15 0.26 -10.48
C MET A 25 1.67 -1.15 -10.14
N ILE A 26 2.48 -1.88 -9.38
CA ILE A 26 2.11 -3.19 -8.84
C ILE A 26 1.91 -3.04 -7.33
N LEU A 27 0.70 -3.32 -6.86
CA LEU A 27 0.38 -3.44 -5.44
C LEU A 27 0.32 -4.92 -5.06
N ARG A 28 1.19 -5.33 -4.15
CA ARG A 28 1.20 -6.67 -3.56
C ARG A 28 0.59 -6.59 -2.17
N LEU A 29 -0.45 -7.38 -1.92
CA LEU A 29 -1.17 -7.49 -0.65
C LEU A 29 -0.99 -8.89 -0.06
N GLU A 30 -0.84 -8.97 1.24
CA GLU A 30 -0.75 -10.21 2.01
C GLU A 30 -1.91 -10.28 2.99
N THR A 31 -2.67 -11.37 2.95
CA THR A 31 -3.89 -11.52 3.75
C THR A 31 -4.03 -12.90 4.37
N VAL A 32 -4.60 -12.96 5.56
CA VAL A 32 -4.82 -14.19 6.32
C VAL A 32 -6.27 -14.27 6.81
N THR A 33 -6.79 -15.48 7.01
CA THR A 33 -8.10 -15.70 7.65
C THR A 33 -7.99 -15.88 9.17
N ASN A 34 -6.87 -16.45 9.62
CA ASN A 34 -6.55 -16.72 11.02
C ASN A 34 -5.10 -16.30 11.32
N LEU A 35 -4.64 -16.45 12.57
CA LEU A 35 -3.22 -16.31 12.89
C LEU A 35 -2.42 -17.33 12.06
N PRO A 36 -1.49 -16.91 11.19
CA PRO A 36 -0.75 -17.82 10.33
C PRO A 36 0.24 -18.65 11.15
N GLU A 37 0.30 -19.94 10.90
CA GLU A 37 1.28 -20.86 11.51
C GLU A 37 2.47 -21.09 10.57
N SER A 38 2.29 -20.81 9.29
CA SER A 38 3.28 -20.95 8.23
C SER A 38 3.14 -19.86 7.17
N ALA A 39 4.14 -19.75 6.27
CA ALA A 39 4.09 -18.82 5.15
C ALA A 39 2.99 -19.17 4.13
N ASP A 40 2.61 -20.45 4.04
CA ASP A 40 1.59 -20.93 3.09
C ASP A 40 0.17 -20.51 3.48
N ASP A 41 -0.04 -20.10 4.74
CA ASP A 41 -1.32 -19.57 5.23
C ASP A 41 -1.59 -18.13 4.73
N VAL A 42 -0.56 -17.48 4.18
CA VAL A 42 -0.63 -16.11 3.68
C VAL A 42 -1.03 -16.10 2.20
N LEU A 43 -2.22 -15.60 1.91
CA LEU A 43 -2.64 -15.36 0.54
C LEU A 43 -2.00 -14.07 0.02
N VAL A 44 -1.23 -14.19 -1.06
CA VAL A 44 -0.58 -13.07 -1.73
C VAL A 44 -1.35 -12.68 -2.99
N SER A 45 -1.97 -11.51 -2.97
CA SER A 45 -2.66 -10.91 -4.12
C SER A 45 -1.77 -9.86 -4.78
N ARG A 46 -1.77 -9.79 -6.12
CA ARG A 46 -1.03 -8.79 -6.89
C ARG A 46 -1.98 -8.07 -7.84
N LEU A 47 -2.04 -6.75 -7.71
CA LEU A 47 -2.86 -5.86 -8.52
C LEU A 47 -1.93 -5.03 -9.40
N VAL A 48 -2.18 -5.03 -10.70
CA VAL A 48 -1.55 -4.10 -11.63
C VAL A 48 -2.53 -2.97 -11.89
N MET A 49 -2.08 -1.74 -11.73
CA MET A 49 -2.90 -0.55 -11.91
C MET A 49 -2.11 0.54 -12.63
N ASN A 50 -2.81 1.40 -13.36
CA ASN A 50 -2.22 2.64 -13.84
C ASN A 50 -2.21 3.71 -12.73
N ARG A 51 -1.59 4.87 -13.00
CA ARG A 51 -1.49 5.97 -12.03
C ARG A 51 -2.84 6.48 -11.57
N ASP A 52 -3.81 6.62 -12.47
CA ASP A 52 -5.13 7.16 -12.14
C ASP A 52 -5.90 6.23 -11.20
N GLN A 53 -5.85 4.92 -11.46
CA GLN A 53 -6.43 3.89 -10.58
C GLN A 53 -5.77 3.88 -9.20
N ALA A 54 -4.44 4.05 -9.14
CA ALA A 54 -3.71 4.13 -7.87
C ALA A 54 -4.13 5.36 -7.06
N VAL A 55 -4.30 6.52 -7.70
CA VAL A 55 -4.80 7.74 -7.05
C VAL A 55 -6.21 7.55 -6.52
N GLN A 56 -7.11 6.96 -7.30
CA GLN A 56 -8.49 6.70 -6.85
C GLN A 56 -8.53 5.76 -5.64
N LEU A 57 -7.77 4.65 -5.68
CA LEU A 57 -7.67 3.74 -4.54
C LEU A 57 -7.12 4.45 -3.30
N GLY A 58 -6.04 5.22 -3.46
CA GLY A 58 -5.44 5.99 -2.37
C GLY A 58 -6.42 6.98 -1.75
N ASN A 59 -7.15 7.73 -2.57
CA ASN A 59 -8.15 8.69 -2.11
C ASN A 59 -9.31 8.03 -1.35
N MET A 60 -9.80 6.89 -1.84
CA MET A 60 -10.85 6.13 -1.16
C MET A 60 -10.40 5.66 0.23
N LEU A 61 -9.23 5.02 0.31
CA LEU A 61 -8.67 4.55 1.59
C LEU A 61 -8.44 5.71 2.55
N TYR A 62 -7.97 6.83 2.01
CA TYR A 62 -7.74 8.06 2.75
C TYR A 62 -9.03 8.61 3.37
N GLU A 63 -10.08 8.78 2.56
CA GLU A 63 -11.40 9.24 2.99
C GLU A 63 -12.00 8.32 4.06
N MET A 64 -11.93 7.00 3.84
CA MET A 64 -12.44 6.01 4.79
C MET A 64 -11.68 6.00 6.13
N SER A 65 -10.37 6.28 6.11
CA SER A 65 -9.56 6.27 7.34
C SER A 65 -9.85 7.45 8.27
N GLY A 66 -10.40 8.56 7.75
CA GLY A 66 -10.58 9.81 8.51
C GLY A 66 -9.27 10.46 8.98
N THR A 67 -8.10 9.94 8.58
CA THR A 67 -6.78 10.44 9.00
C THR A 67 -6.07 11.12 7.83
N LEU A 68 -5.54 12.34 8.04
CA LEU A 68 -4.69 13.05 7.07
C LEU A 68 -3.47 12.19 6.67
N PRO A 69 -2.96 12.26 5.41
CA PRO A 69 -1.77 11.50 5.06
C PRO A 69 -0.68 12.01 5.98
N PRO A 70 0.20 11.14 6.51
CA PRO A 70 1.25 11.59 7.42
C PRO A 70 1.98 12.77 6.76
N LYS A 71 2.02 13.91 7.46
CA LYS A 71 2.71 15.09 6.96
C LYS A 71 4.13 14.64 6.61
N LYS A 72 4.57 14.87 5.37
CA LYS A 72 5.98 14.64 4.98
C LYS A 72 6.83 15.22 6.10
N GLY A 73 7.61 14.38 6.77
CA GLY A 73 8.44 14.80 7.89
C GLY A 73 9.19 16.05 7.44
N LYS A 74 9.08 17.14 8.20
CA LYS A 74 9.86 18.34 7.89
C LYS A 74 11.31 17.91 7.76
N ALA A 75 11.98 18.34 6.70
CA ALA A 75 13.42 18.15 6.55
C ALA A 75 14.08 18.51 7.90
N PRO A 76 15.03 17.69 8.40
CA PRO A 76 15.68 17.93 9.68
C PRO A 76 16.07 19.40 9.79
N LEU A 77 15.84 20.04 10.95
CA LEU A 77 16.17 21.46 11.14
C LEU A 77 17.63 21.79 10.79
N LEU A 78 18.51 20.77 10.77
CA LEU A 78 19.89 20.83 10.30
C LEU A 78 20.00 21.26 8.82
N ASP A 79 19.11 20.79 7.94
CA ASP A 79 19.06 21.18 6.52
C ASP A 79 18.66 22.65 6.33
N ARG A 80 18.06 23.27 7.34
CA ARG A 80 17.64 24.68 7.32
C ARG A 80 18.70 25.63 7.88
N VAL A 81 19.70 25.12 8.60
CA VAL A 81 20.81 25.91 9.17
C VAL A 81 22.08 25.77 8.33
N MET A 82 22.32 24.61 7.71
CA MET A 82 23.37 24.47 6.69
C MET A 82 22.76 24.74 5.32
N GLY A 83 22.87 25.98 4.83
CA GLY A 83 22.40 26.42 3.52
C GLY A 83 23.06 25.68 2.35
N ARG A 84 22.75 24.40 2.18
CA ARG A 84 23.22 23.59 1.06
C ARG A 84 22.30 23.86 -0.12
N LYS A 85 22.78 24.71 -1.01
CA LYS A 85 22.21 24.91 -2.35
C LYS A 85 22.23 23.55 -3.07
N PRO A 86 21.12 23.07 -3.63
CA PRO A 86 21.13 21.89 -4.48
C PRO A 86 21.80 22.24 -5.81
N ASP A 87 22.79 21.44 -6.21
CA ASP A 87 23.20 21.27 -7.61
C ASP A 87 22.26 20.27 -8.29
#